data_AF-A0A9W8E413-F1
#
_entry.id   AF-A0A9W8E413-F1
#
_cell.length_a   1.000
_cell.length_b   1.000
_cell.length_c   1.000
_cell.angle_alpha   90.00
_cell.angle_beta   90.00
_cell.angle_gamma   90.00
#
_symmetry.space_group_name_H-M   'P 1'
#
loop_
_entity.id
_entity.type
_entity.pdbx_description
1 polymer ?
#
loop_
_entity_poly.entity_id
_entity_poly.type
_entity_poly.pdbx_seq_one_letter_code
_entity_poly.pdbx_strand_id
1 'polypeptide(L)'
;ARDPATIIGHTFRLSLDGIADAAATSGDPVLVRKGIKVREMLRELNEAGVVDFRDNYAIMLEEIGQELVHLGNIRETVYAEIASLEAVFKTIGDHNQYLHSQLESYKAYLQNVRSQASSGDSAGAGNVALQNTAAAKKREQKKYAAANTTAKFTHMQLERDGVIAESNVPETRKASIYFQIASPDPGSFIIYLFFKGRESPILEMELTLDDLLEKQQDNIQLLDLEYVQLHVGKLLHLLNRTFLRR
;
A
#
# COMPACT_ATOMS: atom_id res chain seq x y z
N ALA A 1 0.95 -7.41 -31.61
CA ALA A 1 -0.15 -7.91 -32.48
C ALA A 1 0.35 -8.10 -33.90
N ARG A 2 -0.07 -9.15 -34.64
CA ARG A 2 0.15 -9.21 -36.09
C ARG A 2 -0.79 -8.20 -36.74
N ASP A 3 -0.29 -7.44 -37.71
CA ASP A 3 -1.07 -6.44 -38.44
C ASP A 3 -2.32 -7.10 -39.07
N PRO A 4 -3.54 -6.56 -38.89
CA PRO A 4 -4.75 -7.11 -39.50
C PRO A 4 -4.62 -7.29 -41.02
N ALA A 5 -3.89 -6.42 -41.72
CA ALA A 5 -3.62 -6.57 -43.15
C ALA A 5 -2.77 -7.82 -43.47
N THR A 6 -1.89 -8.21 -42.55
CA THR A 6 -1.08 -9.43 -42.67
C THR A 6 -1.91 -10.69 -42.40
N ILE A 7 -2.84 -10.66 -41.44
CA ILE A 7 -3.75 -11.79 -41.16
C ILE A 7 -4.69 -12.01 -42.34
N ILE A 8 -5.28 -10.93 -42.87
CA ILE A 8 -6.18 -10.97 -44.03
C ILE A 8 -5.41 -11.45 -45.29
N GLY A 9 -4.17 -10.97 -45.48
CA GLY A 9 -3.31 -11.43 -46.57
C GLY A 9 -2.91 -12.92 -46.47
N HIS A 10 -2.90 -13.50 -45.26
CA HIS A 10 -2.68 -14.92 -45.06
C HIS A 10 -3.96 -15.76 -45.24
N THR A 11 -5.14 -15.24 -44.89
CA THR A 11 -6.44 -15.90 -45.17
C THR A 11 -6.73 -16.04 -46.66
N PHE A 12 -6.33 -15.07 -47.49
CA PHE A 12 -6.40 -15.24 -48.95
C PHE A 12 -5.50 -16.35 -49.53
N ARG A 13 -4.58 -16.91 -48.73
CA ARG A 13 -3.76 -18.08 -49.11
C ARG A 13 -4.26 -19.40 -48.52
N LEU A 14 -5.32 -19.37 -47.72
CA LEU A 14 -5.93 -20.56 -47.13
C LEU A 14 -6.90 -21.18 -48.16
N SER A 15 -6.79 -22.48 -48.36
CA SER A 15 -7.75 -23.25 -49.18
C SER A 15 -8.75 -23.90 -48.24
N LEU A 16 -10.02 -23.48 -48.28
CA LEU A 16 -11.06 -24.04 -47.41
C LEU A 16 -11.29 -25.52 -47.69
N ASP A 17 -11.27 -25.92 -48.96
CA ASP A 17 -11.34 -27.34 -49.36
C ASP A 17 -10.13 -28.13 -48.85
N GLY A 18 -8.92 -27.60 -49.01
CA GLY A 18 -7.71 -28.25 -48.50
C GLY A 18 -7.71 -28.42 -46.98
N ILE A 19 -8.26 -27.45 -46.24
CA ILE A 19 -8.42 -27.53 -44.79
C ILE A 19 -9.49 -28.55 -44.40
N ALA A 20 -10.62 -28.56 -45.11
CA ALA A 20 -11.70 -29.52 -44.87
C ALA A 20 -11.24 -30.96 -45.14
N ASP A 21 -10.48 -31.19 -46.22
CA ASP A 21 -9.89 -32.48 -46.56
C ASP A 21 -8.81 -32.91 -45.57
N ALA A 22 -7.94 -31.99 -45.14
CA ALA A 22 -6.94 -32.26 -44.09
C ALA A 22 -7.62 -32.58 -42.74
N ALA A 23 -8.72 -31.89 -42.41
CA ALA A 23 -9.49 -32.18 -41.21
C ALA A 23 -10.22 -33.53 -41.31
N ALA A 24 -10.79 -33.87 -42.47
CA ALA A 24 -11.48 -35.12 -42.73
C ALA A 24 -10.55 -36.35 -42.76
N THR A 25 -9.26 -36.14 -43.06
CA THR A 25 -8.22 -37.18 -43.04
C THR A 25 -7.39 -37.19 -41.75
N SER A 26 -7.71 -36.32 -40.79
CA SER A 26 -7.00 -36.24 -39.52
C SER A 26 -7.26 -37.44 -38.59
N GLY A 27 -6.34 -37.69 -37.67
CA GLY A 27 -6.48 -38.75 -36.66
C GLY A 27 -7.45 -38.43 -35.51
N ASP A 28 -8.05 -37.24 -35.48
CA ASP A 28 -8.99 -36.81 -34.43
C ASP A 28 -10.45 -36.99 -34.91
N PRO A 29 -11.24 -37.90 -34.30
CA PRO A 29 -12.64 -38.13 -34.68
C PRO A 29 -13.56 -36.91 -34.59
N VAL A 30 -13.21 -35.91 -33.76
CA VAL A 30 -13.96 -34.65 -33.66
C VAL A 30 -13.64 -33.75 -34.85
N LEU A 31 -12.36 -33.63 -35.20
CA LEU A 31 -11.90 -32.83 -36.32
C LEU A 31 -12.36 -33.41 -37.67
N VAL A 32 -12.38 -34.75 -37.80
CA VAL A 32 -12.93 -35.44 -38.98
C VAL A 32 -14.41 -35.12 -39.19
N ARG A 33 -15.22 -35.22 -38.13
CA ARG A 33 -16.64 -34.84 -38.21
C ARG A 33 -16.85 -33.39 -38.59
N LYS A 34 -16.02 -32.49 -38.05
CA LYS A 34 -16.05 -31.06 -38.42
C LYS A 34 -15.63 -30.83 -39.88
N GLY A 35 -14.58 -31.50 -40.36
CA GLY A 35 -14.11 -31.40 -41.75
C GLY A 35 -15.17 -31.87 -42.76
N ILE A 36 -15.79 -33.03 -42.50
CA ILE A 36 -16.89 -33.55 -43.34
C ILE A 36 -18.06 -32.56 -43.37
N LYS A 37 -18.46 -32.04 -42.21
CA LYS A 37 -19.56 -31.08 -42.09
C LYS A 37 -19.25 -29.75 -42.79
N VAL A 38 -18.03 -29.24 -42.66
CA VAL A 38 -17.60 -28.00 -43.34
C VAL A 38 -17.69 -28.16 -44.86
N ARG A 39 -17.24 -29.30 -45.40
CA ARG A 39 -17.33 -29.59 -46.84
C ARG A 39 -18.77 -29.66 -47.34
N GLU A 40 -19.66 -30.27 -46.57
CA GLU A 40 -21.09 -30.32 -46.88
C GLU A 40 -21.70 -28.91 -46.88
N MET A 41 -21.43 -28.10 -45.87
CA MET A 41 -21.93 -26.72 -45.78
C MET A 41 -21.36 -25.82 -46.89
N LEU A 42 -20.08 -25.96 -47.26
CA LEU A 42 -19.50 -25.21 -48.40
C LEU A 42 -20.19 -25.57 -49.72
N ARG A 43 -20.54 -26.84 -49.90
CA ARG A 43 -21.29 -27.29 -51.07
C ARG A 43 -22.70 -26.70 -51.09
N GLU A 44 -23.42 -26.72 -49.96
CA GLU A 44 -24.74 -26.11 -49.84
C GLU A 44 -24.71 -24.61 -50.13
N LEU A 45 -23.72 -23.88 -49.61
CA LEU A 45 -23.54 -22.45 -49.86
C LEU A 45 -23.23 -22.15 -51.32
N ASN A 46 -22.45 -23.01 -51.99
CA ASN A 46 -22.15 -22.90 -53.42
C ASN A 46 -23.38 -23.21 -54.29
N GLU A 47 -24.18 -24.23 -53.92
CA GLU A 47 -25.45 -24.55 -54.59
C GLU A 47 -26.50 -23.42 -54.40
N ALA A 48 -26.48 -22.73 -53.26
CA ALA A 48 -27.29 -21.55 -52.99
C ALA A 48 -26.79 -20.27 -53.69
N GLY A 49 -25.62 -20.30 -54.34
CA GLY A 49 -25.02 -19.17 -55.04
C GLY A 49 -24.48 -18.05 -54.14
N VAL A 50 -24.24 -18.35 -52.86
CA VAL A 50 -23.71 -17.39 -51.87
C VAL A 50 -22.18 -17.31 -51.94
N VAL A 51 -21.53 -18.42 -52.29
CA VAL A 51 -20.07 -18.54 -52.48
C VAL A 51 -19.81 -19.24 -53.81
N ASP A 52 -18.66 -19.00 -54.44
CA ASP A 52 -18.27 -19.69 -55.68
C ASP A 52 -17.02 -20.54 -55.44
N PHE A 53 -17.07 -21.83 -55.78
CA PHE A 53 -15.89 -22.68 -55.72
C PHE A 53 -14.78 -22.21 -56.69
N ARG A 54 -15.14 -21.51 -57.79
CA ARG A 54 -14.19 -21.04 -58.82
C ARG A 54 -13.30 -19.91 -58.35
N ASP A 55 -13.77 -19.11 -57.39
CA ASP A 55 -12.98 -18.05 -56.76
C ASP A 55 -12.29 -18.51 -55.46
N ASN A 56 -12.29 -19.83 -55.20
CA ASN A 56 -11.78 -20.44 -53.97
C ASN A 56 -12.50 -19.93 -52.71
N TYR A 57 -13.81 -19.69 -52.82
CA TYR A 57 -14.65 -19.21 -51.73
C TYR A 57 -14.18 -17.86 -51.16
N ALA A 58 -13.86 -16.91 -52.04
CA ALA A 58 -13.23 -15.64 -51.67
C ALA A 58 -14.01 -14.85 -50.60
N ILE A 59 -15.34 -14.79 -50.74
CA ILE A 59 -16.22 -14.10 -49.79
C ILE A 59 -16.15 -14.75 -48.39
N MET A 60 -16.20 -16.08 -48.34
CA MET A 60 -16.09 -16.82 -47.07
C MET A 60 -14.73 -16.62 -46.41
N LEU A 61 -13.65 -16.58 -47.19
CA LEU A 61 -12.30 -16.31 -46.69
C LEU A 61 -12.15 -14.89 -46.13
N GLU A 62 -12.80 -13.91 -46.75
CA GLU A 62 -12.84 -12.54 -46.25
C GLU A 62 -13.57 -12.46 -44.90
N GLU A 63 -14.76 -13.05 -44.81
CA GLU A 63 -15.55 -13.11 -43.57
C GLU A 63 -14.78 -13.83 -42.44
N ILE A 64 -14.16 -14.98 -42.73
CA ILE A 64 -13.31 -15.69 -41.78
C ILE A 64 -12.12 -14.81 -41.34
N GLY A 65 -11.52 -14.06 -42.28
CA GLY A 65 -10.43 -13.14 -41.97
C GLY A 65 -10.85 -12.03 -41.02
N GLN A 66 -12.01 -11.41 -41.27
CA GLN A 66 -12.58 -10.38 -40.39
C GLN A 66 -12.90 -10.94 -39.01
N GLU A 67 -13.48 -12.14 -38.93
CA GLU A 67 -13.80 -12.81 -37.67
C GLU A 67 -12.54 -13.17 -36.87
N LEU A 68 -11.48 -13.65 -37.53
CA LEU A 68 -10.20 -13.93 -36.87
C LEU A 68 -9.55 -12.67 -36.29
N VAL A 69 -9.63 -11.54 -36.99
CA VAL A 69 -9.18 -10.25 -36.47
C VAL A 69 -10.04 -9.82 -35.29
N HIS A 70 -11.36 -9.94 -35.40
CA HIS A 70 -12.29 -9.61 -34.33
C HIS A 70 -12.05 -10.42 -33.05
N LEU A 71 -11.92 -11.75 -33.16
CA LEU A 71 -11.57 -12.65 -32.06
C LEU A 71 -10.20 -12.32 -31.47
N GLY A 72 -9.23 -11.97 -32.32
CA GLY A 72 -7.92 -11.48 -31.89
C GLY A 72 -8.01 -10.24 -31.01
N ASN A 73 -8.83 -9.26 -31.41
CA ASN A 73 -9.06 -8.03 -30.66
C ASN A 73 -9.76 -8.30 -29.33
N ILE A 74 -10.83 -9.10 -29.32
CA ILE A 74 -11.54 -9.48 -28.08
C ILE A 74 -10.57 -10.13 -27.10
N ARG A 75 -9.74 -11.07 -27.59
CA ARG A 75 -8.75 -11.74 -26.75
C ARG A 75 -7.77 -10.74 -26.12
N GLU A 76 -7.29 -9.77 -26.89
CA GLU A 76 -6.38 -8.73 -26.38
C GLU A 76 -7.07 -7.83 -25.34
N THR A 77 -8.33 -7.44 -25.58
CA THR A 77 -9.14 -6.70 -24.60
C THR A 77 -9.31 -7.48 -23.30
N VAL A 78 -9.67 -8.76 -23.38
CA VAL A 78 -9.84 -9.62 -22.18
C VAL A 78 -8.52 -9.75 -21.42
N TYR A 79 -7.38 -9.91 -22.09
CA TYR A 79 -6.08 -9.93 -21.41
C TYR A 79 -5.75 -8.60 -20.71
N ALA A 80 -6.09 -7.47 -21.33
CA ALA A 80 -5.92 -6.16 -20.71
C ALA A 80 -6.82 -5.99 -19.47
N GLU A 81 -8.07 -6.45 -19.55
CA GLU A 81 -9.00 -6.44 -18.41
C GLU A 81 -8.52 -7.32 -17.26
N ILE A 82 -8.02 -8.54 -17.55
CA ILE A 82 -7.43 -9.43 -16.55
C ILE A 82 -6.27 -8.73 -15.83
N ALA A 83 -5.35 -8.13 -16.58
CA ALA A 83 -4.21 -7.42 -15.99
C ALA A 83 -4.66 -6.22 -15.13
N SER A 84 -5.68 -5.49 -15.58
CA SER A 84 -6.27 -4.40 -14.79
C SER A 84 -6.91 -4.89 -13.49
N LEU A 85 -7.64 -6.01 -13.54
CA LEU A 85 -8.27 -6.61 -12.36
C LEU A 85 -7.23 -7.11 -11.36
N GLU A 86 -6.14 -7.72 -11.82
CA GLU A 86 -5.02 -8.15 -10.97
C GLU A 86 -4.38 -6.95 -10.24
N ALA A 87 -4.20 -5.82 -10.93
CA ALA A 87 -3.66 -4.60 -10.32
C ALA A 87 -4.61 -4.03 -9.24
N VAL A 88 -5.92 -4.01 -9.50
CA VAL A 88 -6.92 -3.58 -8.52
C VAL A 88 -6.94 -4.52 -7.32
N PHE A 89 -6.94 -5.84 -7.55
CA PHE A 89 -6.90 -6.84 -6.49
C PHE A 89 -5.67 -6.66 -5.58
N LYS A 90 -4.50 -6.45 -6.18
CA LYS A 90 -3.27 -6.17 -5.42
C LYS A 90 -3.41 -4.91 -4.56
N THR A 91 -3.93 -3.83 -5.14
CA THR A 91 -4.13 -2.55 -4.43
C THR A 91 -5.05 -2.73 -3.21
N ILE A 92 -6.14 -3.49 -3.37
CA ILE A 92 -7.07 -3.80 -2.28
C ILE A 92 -6.37 -4.67 -1.20
N GLY A 93 -5.59 -5.66 -1.62
CA GLY A 93 -4.81 -6.50 -0.70
C GLY A 93 -3.82 -5.69 0.13
N ASP A 94 -3.04 -4.82 -0.52
CA ASP A 94 -2.08 -3.93 0.14
C ASP A 94 -2.79 -2.97 1.12
N HIS A 95 -3.95 -2.42 0.74
CA HIS A 95 -4.73 -1.56 1.62
C HIS A 95 -5.34 -2.30 2.81
N ASN A 96 -5.78 -3.55 2.62
CA ASN A 96 -6.27 -4.39 3.72
C ASN A 96 -5.15 -4.67 4.73
N GLN A 97 -3.95 -5.01 4.24
CA GLN A 97 -2.78 -5.19 5.10
C GLN A 97 -2.43 -3.90 5.86
N TYR A 98 -2.55 -2.74 5.22
CA TYR A 98 -2.38 -1.44 5.87
C TYR A 98 -3.40 -1.23 7.01
N LEU A 99 -4.69 -1.44 6.77
CA LEU A 99 -5.73 -1.31 7.80
C LEU A 99 -5.51 -2.27 8.98
N HIS A 100 -5.05 -3.50 8.71
CA HIS A 100 -4.65 -4.43 9.76
C HIS A 100 -3.49 -3.91 10.61
N SER A 101 -2.47 -3.31 9.99
CA SER A 101 -1.36 -2.69 10.72
C SER A 101 -1.80 -1.49 11.57
N GLN A 102 -2.79 -0.73 11.09
CA GLN A 102 -3.38 0.38 11.81
C GLN A 102 -4.16 -0.12 13.03
N LEU A 103 -5.00 -1.16 12.88
CA LEU A 103 -5.71 -1.78 13.99
C LEU A 103 -4.76 -2.34 15.05
N GLU A 104 -3.65 -2.95 14.65
CA GLU A 104 -2.65 -3.45 15.60
C GLU A 104 -2.00 -2.31 16.37
N SER A 105 -1.72 -1.18 15.70
CA SER A 105 -1.21 0.03 16.35
C SER A 105 -2.21 0.59 17.38
N TYR A 106 -3.50 0.64 17.05
CA TYR A 106 -4.54 1.05 17.98
C TYR A 106 -4.68 0.11 19.18
N LYS A 107 -4.61 -1.21 18.97
CA LYS A 107 -4.67 -2.19 20.06
C LYS A 107 -3.49 -2.04 21.01
N ALA A 108 -2.28 -1.95 20.47
CA ALA A 108 -1.06 -1.74 21.26
C ALA A 108 -1.16 -0.45 22.08
N TYR A 109 -1.69 0.61 21.48
CA TYR A 109 -1.96 1.87 22.18
C TYR A 109 -2.93 1.68 23.35
N LEU A 110 -4.13 1.14 23.12
CA LEU A 110 -5.12 0.94 24.17
C LEU A 110 -4.63 0.03 25.30
N GLN A 111 -3.85 -1.00 24.97
CA GLN A 111 -3.23 -1.86 25.96
C GLN A 111 -2.23 -1.10 26.82
N ASN A 112 -1.36 -0.29 26.22
CA ASN A 112 -0.38 0.52 26.94
C ASN A 112 -1.06 1.56 27.85
N VAL A 113 -2.10 2.23 27.37
CA VAL A 113 -2.92 3.15 28.18
C VAL A 113 -3.54 2.41 29.36
N ARG A 114 -4.17 1.24 29.13
CA ARG A 114 -4.81 0.44 30.19
C ARG A 114 -3.81 -0.07 31.21
N SER A 115 -2.66 -0.60 30.80
CA SER A 115 -1.61 -1.09 31.70
C SER A 115 -1.05 0.03 32.57
N GLN A 116 -0.90 1.23 32.02
CA GLN A 116 -0.43 2.38 32.78
C GLN A 116 -1.49 2.92 33.77
N ALA A 117 -2.76 3.01 33.34
CA ALA A 117 -3.87 3.36 34.22
C ALA A 117 -4.05 2.35 35.38
N SER A 118 -3.86 1.05 35.11
CA SER A 118 -3.95 -0.01 36.12
C SER A 118 -2.78 0.02 37.14
N SER A 119 -1.62 0.55 36.74
CA SER A 119 -0.45 0.72 37.61
C SER A 119 -0.48 1.99 38.47
N GLY A 120 -1.39 2.93 38.17
CA GLY A 120 -1.60 4.16 38.94
C GLY A 120 -2.46 3.99 40.20
N ASP A 121 -3.30 2.95 40.26
CA ASP A 121 -4.31 2.77 41.33
C ASP A 121 -3.98 1.66 42.35
N SER A 122 -2.79 1.07 42.31
CA SER A 122 -2.33 0.09 43.32
C SER A 122 -1.47 0.72 44.43
N ALA A 123 -1.87 1.89 44.92
CA ALA A 123 -1.33 2.50 46.14
C ALA A 123 -2.47 2.83 47.12
N GLY A 124 -3.25 1.82 47.53
CA GLY A 124 -4.42 2.08 48.36
C GLY A 124 -5.13 0.87 48.94
N ALA A 125 -4.43 -0.12 49.50
CA ALA A 125 -5.07 -1.08 50.41
C ALA A 125 -4.05 -1.78 51.33
N GLY A 126 -4.03 -1.33 52.60
CA GLY A 126 -3.85 -2.16 53.77
C GLY A 126 -2.51 -2.86 53.97
N ASN A 127 -1.64 -2.27 54.78
CA ASN A 127 -1.06 -2.99 55.92
C ASN A 127 -0.57 -1.99 56.97
N VAL A 128 -1.33 -1.94 58.07
CA VAL A 128 -1.00 -1.21 59.29
C VAL A 128 0.00 -2.07 60.06
N ALA A 129 1.27 -1.68 60.04
CA ALA A 129 2.29 -2.22 60.95
C ALA A 129 3.09 -1.05 61.54
N LEU A 130 2.66 -0.68 62.73
CA LEU A 130 3.32 0.17 63.70
C LEU A 130 4.61 -0.51 64.18
N GLN A 131 5.79 0.11 64.00
CA GLN A 131 6.73 0.39 65.11
C GLN A 131 8.00 1.13 64.67
N ASN A 132 8.27 2.23 65.39
CA ASN A 132 9.54 2.66 65.98
C ASN A 132 10.65 3.41 65.20
N THR A 133 10.91 4.58 65.81
CA THR A 133 12.20 5.22 66.13
C THR A 133 12.95 6.01 65.06
N ALA A 134 12.79 7.34 65.19
CA ALA A 134 13.85 8.33 65.43
C ALA A 134 14.97 8.57 64.40
N ALA A 135 15.31 9.87 64.32
CA ALA A 135 16.52 10.49 63.77
C ALA A 135 16.51 10.85 62.28
N ALA A 136 16.24 12.14 62.05
CA ALA A 136 17.03 13.07 61.24
C ALA A 136 17.79 12.52 60.02
N LYS A 137 17.43 13.02 58.83
CA LYS A 137 18.27 13.98 58.08
C LYS A 137 17.62 14.37 56.75
N LYS A 138 17.61 15.68 56.54
CA LYS A 138 17.49 16.38 55.25
C LYS A 138 18.28 15.64 54.17
N ARG A 139 17.63 15.24 53.08
CA ARG A 139 18.28 14.98 51.79
C ARG A 139 17.28 15.16 50.65
N GLU A 140 17.57 16.18 49.87
CA GLU A 140 17.05 16.41 48.52
C GLU A 140 17.19 15.15 47.64
N GLN A 141 16.47 15.20 46.51
CA GLN A 141 16.65 14.38 45.31
C GLN A 141 16.18 12.92 45.42
N LYS A 142 14.89 12.73 45.08
CA LYS A 142 14.46 11.57 44.31
C LYS A 142 14.24 11.98 42.85
N LYS A 143 15.34 12.07 42.10
CA LYS A 143 15.38 11.45 40.77
C LYS A 143 15.06 9.97 40.99
N TYR A 144 14.26 9.37 40.10
CA TYR A 144 14.26 7.96 39.67
C TYR A 144 12.84 7.55 39.24
N ALA A 145 12.45 8.07 38.08
CA ALA A 145 11.45 7.53 37.12
C ALA A 145 11.47 8.30 35.77
N ALA A 146 12.07 9.49 35.72
CA ALA A 146 12.04 10.42 34.57
C ALA A 146 13.01 10.12 33.40
N ALA A 147 13.63 8.94 33.33
CA ALA A 147 14.56 8.64 32.24
C ALA A 147 13.85 8.18 30.94
N ASN A 148 12.55 7.89 30.99
CA ASN A 148 11.80 7.29 29.88
C ASN A 148 10.62 8.13 29.37
N THR A 149 10.42 9.34 29.89
CA THR A 149 9.36 10.26 29.44
C THR A 149 9.87 11.29 28.45
N THR A 150 11.18 11.37 28.19
CA THR A 150 11.76 12.35 27.26
C THR A 150 12.87 11.72 26.42
N ALA A 151 12.89 12.00 25.13
CA ALA A 151 13.89 11.55 24.18
C ALA A 151 14.41 12.73 23.35
N LYS A 152 15.72 12.76 23.11
CA LYS A 152 16.38 13.83 22.36
C LYS A 152 16.84 13.31 20.99
N PHE A 153 16.58 14.09 19.95
CA PHE A 153 16.94 13.79 18.58
C PHE A 153 17.61 14.99 17.94
N THR A 154 18.70 14.79 17.20
CA THR A 154 19.29 15.89 16.43
C THR A 154 18.46 16.15 15.18
N HIS A 155 18.50 17.39 14.68
CA HIS A 155 17.82 17.72 13.41
C HIS A 155 18.27 16.79 12.28
N MET A 156 19.58 16.60 12.12
CA MET A 156 20.16 15.68 11.12
C MET A 156 19.69 14.23 11.26
N GLN A 157 19.44 13.76 12.48
CA GLN A 157 18.95 12.39 12.69
C GLN A 157 17.51 12.26 12.20
N LEU A 158 16.64 13.22 12.51
CA LEU A 158 15.25 13.18 12.06
C LEU A 158 15.11 13.36 10.55
N GLU A 159 15.99 14.17 9.94
CA GLU A 159 16.07 14.32 8.47
C GLU A 159 16.52 13.00 7.82
N ARG A 160 17.54 12.33 8.38
CA ARG A 160 18.00 11.02 7.90
C ARG A 160 16.95 9.91 8.06
N ASP A 161 16.23 9.90 9.19
CA ASP A 161 15.17 8.92 9.47
C ASP A 161 13.88 9.22 8.66
N GLY A 162 13.86 10.32 7.89
CA GLY A 162 12.72 10.76 7.08
C GLY A 162 11.54 11.29 7.90
N VAL A 163 11.77 11.60 9.18
CA VAL A 163 10.77 12.19 10.07
C VAL A 163 10.59 13.67 9.76
N ILE A 164 11.68 14.38 9.42
CA ILE A 164 11.59 15.73 8.83
C ILE A 164 11.46 15.55 7.31
N ALA A 165 10.35 16.02 6.74
CA ALA A 165 10.09 16.03 5.31
C ALA A 165 10.69 17.28 4.66
N GLU A 166 10.46 18.45 5.25
CA GLU A 166 11.00 19.74 4.79
C GLU A 166 11.46 20.59 5.97
N SER A 167 12.44 21.47 5.75
CA SER A 167 12.96 22.37 6.80
C SER A 167 13.32 23.73 6.24
N ASN A 168 12.78 24.78 6.88
CA ASN A 168 13.12 26.17 6.58
C ASN A 168 14.32 26.67 7.41
N VAL A 169 15.00 25.76 8.12
CA VAL A 169 16.18 26.08 8.93
C VAL A 169 17.40 26.20 8.00
N PRO A 170 18.15 27.32 8.04
CA PRO A 170 19.40 27.45 7.29
C PRO A 170 20.41 26.37 7.65
N GLU A 171 21.11 25.81 6.65
CA GLU A 171 22.05 24.69 6.83
C GLU A 171 23.11 24.95 7.91
N THR A 172 23.63 26.19 7.99
CA THR A 172 24.61 26.62 9.00
C THR A 172 24.08 26.52 10.44
N ARG A 173 22.77 26.47 10.63
CA ARG A 173 22.09 26.44 11.94
C ARG A 173 21.59 25.04 12.31
N LYS A 174 21.40 24.12 11.36
CA LYS A 174 20.86 22.77 11.61
C LYS A 174 21.67 22.00 12.67
N ALA A 175 23.00 22.11 12.65
CA ALA A 175 23.89 21.44 13.61
C ALA A 175 23.70 21.93 15.07
N SER A 176 23.13 23.12 15.25
CA SER A 176 22.83 23.70 16.56
C SER A 176 21.39 23.44 17.00
N ILE A 177 20.58 22.73 16.20
CA ILE A 177 19.19 22.43 16.52
C ILE A 177 19.03 20.98 16.96
N TYR A 178 18.25 20.80 18.03
CA TYR A 178 17.80 19.48 18.46
C TYR A 178 16.34 19.51 18.92
N PHE A 179 15.68 18.38 18.75
CA PHE A 179 14.33 18.15 19.22
C PHE A 179 14.39 17.38 20.53
N GLN A 180 13.52 17.71 21.46
CA GLN A 180 13.25 16.91 22.63
C GLN A 180 11.77 16.58 22.62
N ILE A 181 11.45 15.30 22.55
CA ILE A 181 10.07 14.81 22.56
C ILE A 181 9.81 14.26 23.95
N ALA A 182 8.75 14.72 24.60
CA ALA A 182 8.27 14.20 25.87
C ALA A 182 6.97 13.44 25.67
N SER A 183 6.72 12.41 26.48
CA SER A 183 5.40 11.77 26.63
C SER A 183 5.01 11.85 28.11
N PRO A 184 4.29 12.92 28.53
CA PRO A 184 3.85 13.05 29.92
C PRO A 184 2.85 11.96 30.29
N ASP A 185 1.90 11.69 29.39
CA ASP A 185 0.89 10.64 29.50
C ASP A 185 0.91 9.74 28.26
N PRO A 186 0.50 8.47 28.36
CA PRO A 186 0.38 7.58 27.21
C PRO A 186 -0.50 8.18 26.13
N GLY A 187 0.04 8.32 24.93
CA GLY A 187 -0.68 8.93 23.80
C GLY A 187 -0.71 10.46 23.82
N SER A 188 -0.13 11.11 24.82
CA SER A 188 0.15 12.54 24.80
C SER A 188 1.64 12.75 24.58
N PHE A 189 1.98 13.66 23.66
CA PHE A 189 3.35 14.00 23.32
C PHE A 189 3.53 15.52 23.32
N ILE A 190 4.68 15.96 23.80
CA ILE A 190 5.11 17.37 23.72
C ILE A 190 6.42 17.41 22.96
N ILE A 191 6.43 18.07 21.81
CA ILE A 191 7.61 18.25 20.96
C ILE A 191 8.20 19.63 21.25
N TYR A 192 9.43 19.63 21.75
CA TYR A 192 10.22 20.83 21.99
C TYR A 192 11.32 20.97 20.94
N LEU A 193 11.47 22.16 20.38
CA LEU A 193 12.58 22.53 19.51
C LEU A 193 13.56 23.41 20.28
N PHE A 194 14.82 23.00 20.36
CA PHE A 194 15.87 23.77 21.02
C PHE A 194 16.96 24.22 20.04
N PHE A 195 17.55 25.37 20.33
CA PHE A 195 18.78 25.83 19.71
C PHE A 195 19.89 25.93 20.74
N LYS A 196 21.05 25.38 20.40
CA LYS A 196 22.22 25.31 21.25
C LYS A 196 22.66 26.73 21.64
N GLY A 197 22.67 27.02 22.94
CA GLY A 197 22.99 28.34 23.48
C GLY A 197 21.77 29.16 23.93
N ARG A 198 20.54 28.65 23.79
CA ARG A 198 19.36 29.16 24.50
C ARG A 198 18.93 28.22 25.62
N GLU A 199 18.47 28.80 26.72
CA GLU A 199 17.94 28.05 27.87
C GLU A 199 16.47 27.63 27.68
N SER A 200 15.71 28.37 26.85
CA SER A 200 14.31 28.07 26.55
C SER A 200 14.13 27.41 25.17
N PRO A 201 13.14 26.52 25.00
CA PRO A 201 12.76 26.03 23.68
C PRO A 201 12.29 27.20 22.80
N ILE A 202 12.51 27.07 21.49
CA ILE A 202 12.03 28.02 20.49
C ILE A 202 10.60 27.70 20.08
N LEU A 203 10.24 26.41 20.11
CA LEU A 203 8.90 25.94 19.79
C LEU A 203 8.53 24.82 20.75
N GLU A 204 7.27 24.83 21.16
CA GLU A 204 6.62 23.82 21.97
C GLU A 204 5.29 23.50 21.31
N MET A 205 5.04 22.21 21.07
CA MET A 205 3.81 21.72 20.46
C MET A 205 3.33 20.50 21.23
N GLU A 206 2.10 20.59 21.73
CA GLU A 206 1.37 19.44 22.28
C GLU A 206 0.64 18.72 21.16
N LEU A 207 0.60 17.39 21.25
CA LEU A 207 0.06 16.54 20.22
C LEU A 207 -0.42 15.23 20.85
N THR A 208 -1.62 14.80 20.50
CA THR A 208 -2.10 13.47 20.90
C THR A 208 -1.87 12.44 19.81
N LEU A 209 -1.82 11.17 20.18
CA LEU A 209 -1.77 10.07 19.24
C LEU A 209 -3.03 10.03 18.37
N ASP A 210 -4.18 10.40 18.95
CA ASP A 210 -5.45 10.48 18.23
C ASP A 210 -5.36 11.52 17.09
N ASP A 211 -4.77 12.70 17.35
CA ASP A 211 -4.54 13.72 16.31
C ASP A 211 -3.68 13.20 15.15
N LEU A 212 -2.63 12.43 15.46
CA LEU A 212 -1.76 11.85 14.42
C LEU A 212 -2.47 10.76 13.61
N LEU A 213 -3.30 9.95 14.28
CA LEU A 213 -4.02 8.87 13.64
C LEU A 213 -5.18 9.39 12.78
N GLU A 214 -5.87 10.45 13.22
CA GLU A 214 -6.87 11.18 12.44
C GLU A 214 -6.23 11.77 11.17
N LYS A 215 -5.10 12.48 11.32
CA LYS A 215 -4.35 12.99 10.16
C LYS A 215 -3.91 11.89 9.20
N GLN A 216 -3.51 10.72 9.73
CA GLN A 216 -3.17 9.57 8.91
C GLN A 216 -4.40 9.02 8.14
N GLN A 217 -5.58 9.00 8.77
CA GLN A 217 -6.83 8.58 8.13
C GLN A 217 -7.26 9.54 7.00
N ASP A 218 -7.10 10.84 7.21
CA ASP A 218 -7.42 11.88 6.22
C ASP A 218 -6.39 12.01 5.09
N ASN A 219 -5.41 11.10 5.03
CA ASN A 219 -4.27 11.14 4.11
C ASN A 219 -3.41 12.43 4.24
N ILE A 220 -3.44 13.08 5.40
CA ILE A 220 -2.58 14.21 5.71
C ILE A 220 -1.21 13.64 6.13
N GLN A 221 -0.26 13.68 5.20
CA GLN A 221 1.06 13.09 5.40
C GLN A 221 2.03 14.00 6.14
N LEU A 222 1.77 15.30 6.18
CA LEU A 222 2.67 16.33 6.70
C LEU A 222 2.03 17.07 7.88
N LEU A 223 2.81 17.19 8.96
CA LEU A 223 2.52 18.02 10.11
C LEU A 223 3.43 19.25 10.03
N ASP A 224 2.85 20.41 9.79
CA ASP A 224 3.60 21.66 9.69
C ASP A 224 3.92 22.20 11.09
N LEU A 225 5.20 22.36 11.37
CA LEU A 225 5.72 23.17 12.47
C LEU A 225 6.38 24.37 11.79
N GLU A 226 6.20 25.57 12.33
CA GLU A 226 6.69 26.84 11.77
C GLU A 226 8.10 26.81 11.09
N TYR A 227 9.01 25.97 11.60
CA TYR A 227 10.38 25.80 11.09
C TYR A 227 10.65 24.48 10.34
N VAL A 228 9.81 23.45 10.50
CA VAL A 228 9.99 22.11 9.93
C VAL A 228 8.64 21.46 9.63
N GLN A 229 8.55 20.72 8.53
CA GLN A 229 7.43 19.83 8.28
C GLN A 229 7.82 18.41 8.65
N LEU A 230 7.02 17.77 9.51
CA LEU A 230 7.24 16.40 9.93
C LEU A 230 6.33 15.44 9.17
N HIS A 231 6.85 14.31 8.74
CA HIS A 231 6.03 13.27 8.12
C HIS A 231 5.26 12.49 9.18
N VAL A 232 3.92 12.54 9.15
CA VAL A 232 3.00 11.95 10.14
C VAL A 232 3.27 10.47 10.37
N GLY A 233 3.30 9.66 9.30
CA GLY A 233 3.55 8.21 9.43
C GLY A 233 4.94 7.85 9.99
N LYS A 234 5.99 8.59 9.62
CA LYS A 234 7.36 8.37 10.12
C LYS A 234 7.51 8.85 11.57
N LEU A 235 6.87 9.97 11.92
CA LEU A 235 6.79 10.47 13.28
C LEU A 235 6.06 9.45 14.18
N LEU A 236 4.91 8.92 13.74
CA LEU A 236 4.17 7.91 14.49
C LEU A 236 5.01 6.64 14.71
N HIS A 237 5.75 6.20 13.69
CA HIS A 237 6.69 5.09 13.84
C HIS A 237 7.82 5.40 14.84
N LEU A 238 8.39 6.60 14.80
CA LEU A 238 9.41 7.05 15.76
C LEU A 238 8.86 7.04 17.19
N LEU A 239 7.68 7.63 17.41
CA LEU A 239 7.04 7.70 18.72
C LEU A 239 6.74 6.29 19.27
N ASN A 240 6.21 5.41 18.43
CA ASN A 240 5.94 4.02 18.82
C ASN A 240 7.22 3.27 19.20
N ARG A 241 8.29 3.43 18.41
CA ARG A 241 9.59 2.82 18.69
C ARG A 241 10.21 3.34 19.99
N THR A 242 10.08 4.63 20.25
CA THR A 242 10.75 5.32 21.36
C THR A 242 9.98 5.20 22.68
N PHE A 243 8.66 5.23 22.65
CA PHE A 243 7.83 5.33 23.86
C PHE A 243 6.87 4.14 24.07
N LEU A 244 6.47 3.40 23.02
CA LEU A 244 5.50 2.30 23.13
C LEU A 244 6.11 0.89 23.22
N ARG A 245 7.41 0.69 22.94
CA ARG A 245 8.09 -0.59 23.15
C ARG A 245 8.34 -0.85 24.65
N ARG A 246 7.39 -1.51 25.31
CA ARG A 246 7.61 -2.32 26.50
C ARG A 246 6.89 -3.66 26.36
#